data_AF-A0AAV9DK32-F1
#
_entry.id   AF-A0AAV9DK32-F1
#
_cell.length_a   1.000
_cell.length_b   1.000
_cell.length_c   1.000
_cell.angle_alpha   90.00
_cell.angle_beta   90.00
_cell.angle_gamma   90.00
#
_symmetry.space_group_name_H-M   'P 1'
#
loop_
_entity.id
_entity.type
_entity.pdbx_description
1 polymer ?
#
loop_
_entity_poly.entity_id
_entity_poly.type
_entity_poly.pdbx_seq_one_letter_code
_entity_poly.pdbx_strand_id
1 'polypeptide(L)'
;MGVAFPHPSQSLPLKNQPIPFLCSLYPPTIGTHSLKSMMNNPSSSPSPSLALKCLKSPDPQETHKGNSPKHESAAGRSVPEEVLPKLVEEALVWSSLHGLVVGDGNNKKSGAVPGVGLVHAPFALLPVPFPKSQWRQACELAPIFNELVDRVSLDGKFLQDSLSRTKNVDAFTSRLLDIHAMMLADNKKEEIRLGLHRSDYMLDAETNLLLQIELNTISCSFPGLSCLVSELHRSLLNHYGKHLGLDSKKVPGNTTVSRFAHALAKAWNEYNNSSAVVMFVVSNEERNMYDQHWLSAELMERHGVNTIRKTLAEINEEGKLLPDGTLCVDGHTVAVVYFRSGYSPNDYPSESEWKARLLMEQSSSIKCPCISYHLVGTKKIQQELAKPNVLERFLENKDDIAKVRKCFAGLWSLEDSASVGDAMERPEYFVLKPQREGGGNNIYGDDIRETLTRLTIEGGEGLSAYILMQRIFPTSYLSYLVREGICHHDYAVSELGIYGAYLRNKDKVIMNDQCGYLMRTKVSSSNEGGVAAGFAVLDSIYLT
;
A
#
# COMPACT_ATOMS: atom_id res chain seq x y z
N MET A 1 -40.62 71.23 -23.01
CA MET A 1 -40.45 70.06 -23.91
C MET A 1 -39.68 69.02 -23.10
N GLY A 2 -40.24 67.98 -22.50
CA GLY A 2 -41.46 67.20 -22.78
C GLY A 2 -41.12 65.73 -22.45
N VAL A 3 -40.87 65.35 -21.18
CA VAL A 3 -41.85 64.81 -20.18
C VAL A 3 -41.96 63.27 -20.34
N ALA A 4 -41.80 62.38 -19.35
CA ALA A 4 -41.56 62.53 -17.92
C ALA A 4 -41.08 61.20 -17.26
N PHE A 5 -40.30 61.39 -16.20
CA PHE A 5 -40.05 60.59 -14.98
C PHE A 5 -41.38 60.21 -14.25
N PRO A 6 -41.43 59.39 -13.14
CA PRO A 6 -40.39 59.43 -12.11
C PRO A 6 -40.13 58.21 -11.20
N HIS A 7 -38.94 58.23 -10.60
CA HIS A 7 -38.65 57.72 -9.26
C HIS A 7 -39.48 58.47 -8.19
N PRO A 8 -39.52 58.01 -6.94
CA PRO A 8 -38.81 58.83 -5.97
C PRO A 8 -37.99 58.02 -4.98
N SER A 9 -36.74 58.44 -4.85
CA SER A 9 -35.93 58.42 -3.63
C SER A 9 -36.55 59.33 -2.56
N GLN A 10 -36.37 59.01 -1.27
CA GLN A 10 -35.77 59.93 -0.29
C GLN A 10 -35.55 59.28 1.08
N SER A 11 -34.73 59.96 1.86
CA SER A 11 -33.72 59.50 2.80
C SER A 11 -33.92 60.03 4.23
N LEU A 12 -33.42 59.27 5.23
CA LEU A 12 -32.81 59.68 6.53
C LEU A 12 -33.73 60.32 7.61
N PRO A 13 -33.34 60.45 8.92
CA PRO A 13 -32.20 59.91 9.69
C PRO A 13 -32.48 59.43 11.18
N LEU A 14 -31.42 58.93 11.85
CA LEU A 14 -31.01 59.13 13.27
C LEU A 14 -31.85 58.58 14.46
N LYS A 15 -31.25 57.68 15.27
CA LYS A 15 -30.69 57.90 16.65
C LYS A 15 -30.82 56.69 17.62
N ASN A 16 -29.71 56.48 18.33
CA ASN A 16 -29.56 56.10 19.75
C ASN A 16 -29.92 54.69 20.26
N GLN A 17 -28.89 53.83 20.42
CA GLN A 17 -28.21 53.44 21.69
C GLN A 17 -29.05 52.98 22.95
N PRO A 18 -28.46 52.30 23.97
CA PRO A 18 -28.34 50.84 24.13
C PRO A 18 -28.76 50.31 25.55
N ILE A 19 -28.20 49.14 25.96
CA ILE A 19 -28.00 48.55 27.33
C ILE A 19 -29.22 47.85 28.00
N PRO A 20 -29.11 47.06 29.12
CA PRO A 20 -28.09 46.13 29.70
C PRO A 20 -28.69 44.73 30.08
N PHE A 21 -27.95 43.67 30.51
CA PHE A 21 -27.35 43.38 31.85
C PHE A 21 -26.70 41.96 31.77
N LEU A 22 -25.42 41.65 32.12
CA LEU A 22 -24.80 41.44 33.45
C LEU A 22 -25.66 40.55 34.39
N CYS A 23 -25.23 39.53 35.14
CA CYS A 23 -23.96 39.11 35.77
C CYS A 23 -24.21 37.67 36.33
N SER A 24 -23.29 36.69 36.29
CA SER A 24 -22.31 36.32 37.35
C SER A 24 -22.65 35.08 38.21
N LEU A 25 -21.64 34.19 38.32
CA LEU A 25 -21.12 33.52 39.53
C LEU A 25 -21.96 32.46 40.31
N TYR A 26 -21.51 31.19 40.18
CA TYR A 26 -21.15 30.20 41.24
C TYR A 26 -22.20 29.68 42.28
N PRO A 27 -21.93 28.54 42.97
CA PRO A 27 -22.70 27.29 42.88
C PRO A 27 -23.63 27.02 44.09
N PRO A 28 -24.22 25.82 44.20
CA PRO A 28 -24.19 25.14 45.49
C PRO A 28 -23.87 23.64 45.45
N THR A 29 -23.41 23.18 46.61
CA THR A 29 -22.96 21.85 47.01
C THR A 29 -24.07 20.95 47.57
N ILE A 30 -23.89 19.64 47.34
CA ILE A 30 -24.21 18.44 48.15
C ILE A 30 -25.69 18.00 48.31
N GLY A 31 -25.93 16.75 47.90
CA GLY A 31 -27.05 15.91 48.32
C GLY A 31 -26.90 14.48 47.78
N THR A 32 -26.38 13.58 48.62
CA THR A 32 -26.16 12.14 48.38
C THR A 32 -27.46 11.38 48.10
N HIS A 33 -27.46 10.44 47.14
CA HIS A 33 -28.02 9.09 47.36
C HIS A 33 -27.57 8.09 46.27
N SER A 34 -27.14 6.93 46.78
CA SER A 34 -26.66 5.70 46.16
C SER A 34 -27.57 5.11 45.08
N LEU A 35 -27.00 4.53 44.01
CA LEU A 35 -27.13 3.09 43.71
C LEU A 35 -26.18 2.62 42.59
N LYS A 36 -25.66 1.41 42.83
CA LYS A 36 -24.64 0.62 42.14
C LYS A 36 -24.94 0.35 40.65
N SER A 37 -23.91 0.32 39.80
CA SER A 37 -23.56 -0.83 38.94
C SER A 37 -22.47 -0.48 37.90
N MET A 38 -21.33 -1.18 37.99
CA MET A 38 -20.38 -1.58 36.94
C MET A 38 -19.92 -0.56 35.87
N MET A 39 -18.70 -0.03 36.06
CA MET A 39 -17.77 0.32 34.98
C MET A 39 -16.35 -0.11 35.38
N ASN A 40 -15.74 -0.99 34.59
CA ASN A 40 -14.29 -1.19 34.55
C ASN A 40 -13.85 -0.96 33.10
N ASN A 41 -13.36 0.25 32.82
CA ASN A 41 -12.56 0.58 31.65
C ASN A 41 -11.41 1.46 32.16
N PRO A 42 -10.15 1.06 32.07
CA PRO A 42 -9.05 1.99 32.17
C PRO A 42 -8.75 2.55 30.78
N SER A 43 -9.06 3.82 30.63
CA SER A 43 -8.46 4.73 29.66
C SER A 43 -6.94 4.75 29.80
N SER A 44 -6.20 4.45 28.72
CA SER A 44 -4.75 4.67 28.65
C SER A 44 -4.46 6.06 28.07
N SER A 45 -3.92 6.94 28.91
CA SER A 45 -3.26 8.19 28.53
C SER A 45 -1.83 7.91 28.03
N PRO A 46 -1.24 8.82 27.22
CA PRO A 46 -0.05 8.52 26.43
C PRO A 46 1.22 8.52 27.29
N SER A 47 2.04 7.49 27.13
CA SER A 47 3.35 7.39 27.79
C SER A 47 4.41 8.22 27.04
N PRO A 48 5.32 8.89 27.75
CA PRO A 48 6.33 9.77 27.14
C PRO A 48 7.49 8.99 26.52
N SER A 49 8.05 9.60 25.47
CA SER A 49 9.23 9.20 24.70
C SER A 49 10.41 8.76 25.57
N LEU A 50 10.83 7.50 25.42
CA LEU A 50 12.08 6.98 25.98
C LEU A 50 13.22 7.16 24.96
N ALA A 51 14.15 8.05 25.29
CA ALA A 51 15.43 8.19 24.61
C ALA A 51 16.28 6.93 24.83
N LEU A 52 16.69 6.26 23.74
CA LEU A 52 17.62 5.14 23.78
C LEU A 52 19.00 5.64 24.25
N LYS A 53 19.47 5.14 25.40
CA LYS A 53 20.87 5.25 25.83
C LYS A 53 21.64 4.03 25.32
N CYS A 54 22.65 4.27 24.49
CA CYS A 54 23.61 3.26 24.02
C CYS A 54 24.33 2.57 25.18
N LEU A 55 24.29 1.24 25.20
CA LEU A 55 25.22 0.38 25.93
C LEU A 55 26.30 -0.09 24.95
N LYS A 56 27.58 0.18 25.29
CA LYS A 56 28.75 -0.28 24.55
C LYS A 56 28.92 -1.80 24.71
N SER A 57 29.18 -2.49 23.60
CA SER A 57 29.65 -3.89 23.58
C SER A 57 31.10 -3.93 23.05
N PRO A 58 31.93 -4.90 23.46
CA PRO A 58 33.38 -4.86 23.27
C PRO A 58 33.86 -5.33 21.89
N ASP A 59 35.02 -4.80 21.48
CA ASP A 59 35.76 -5.12 20.25
C ASP A 59 36.09 -6.63 20.10
N PRO A 60 36.01 -7.20 18.88
CA PRO A 60 36.68 -8.45 18.55
C PRO A 60 38.10 -8.21 18.04
N GLN A 61 39.05 -8.94 18.63
CA GLN A 61 40.46 -8.99 18.26
C GLN A 61 40.71 -9.50 16.84
N GLU A 62 41.75 -8.94 16.21
CA GLU A 62 42.34 -9.40 14.95
C GLU A 62 42.81 -10.86 15.01
N THR A 63 42.65 -11.62 13.92
CA THR A 63 43.77 -12.36 13.30
C THR A 63 43.39 -13.03 11.96
N HIS A 64 44.43 -13.12 11.11
CA HIS A 64 44.63 -13.93 9.90
C HIS A 64 44.22 -13.39 8.51
N LYS A 65 45.26 -12.86 7.83
CA LYS A 65 45.37 -12.61 6.39
C LYS A 65 45.36 -13.92 5.59
N GLY A 66 44.48 -14.00 4.60
CA GLY A 66 44.54 -14.93 3.48
C GLY A 66 44.09 -14.22 2.20
N ASN A 67 45.00 -14.08 1.24
CA ASN A 67 44.78 -13.41 -0.04
C ASN A 67 43.86 -14.25 -0.96
N SER A 68 42.72 -13.70 -1.34
CA SER A 68 41.90 -14.13 -2.48
C SER A 68 41.43 -12.90 -3.27
N PRO A 69 41.29 -12.99 -4.60
CA PRO A 69 41.16 -11.81 -5.47
C PRO A 69 39.81 -11.10 -5.25
N LYS A 70 39.89 -9.79 -5.04
CA LYS A 70 38.76 -8.88 -4.81
C LYS A 70 37.80 -8.84 -6.01
N HIS A 71 36.67 -9.52 -5.89
CA HIS A 71 35.42 -9.03 -6.46
C HIS A 71 34.80 -8.08 -5.43
N GLU A 72 35.09 -6.78 -5.52
CA GLU A 72 34.37 -5.76 -4.74
C GLU A 72 32.93 -5.70 -5.29
N SER A 73 32.01 -6.38 -4.60
CA SER A 73 30.58 -6.26 -4.84
C SER A 73 30.16 -4.80 -4.57
N ALA A 74 29.16 -4.30 -5.33
CA ALA A 74 28.63 -2.96 -5.11
C ALA A 74 27.87 -2.82 -3.76
N ALA A 75 27.69 -3.92 -3.02
CA ALA A 75 26.98 -3.95 -1.74
C ALA A 75 27.90 -3.47 -0.60
N GLY A 76 27.46 -2.42 0.10
CA GLY A 76 28.12 -1.96 1.32
C GLY A 76 29.32 -1.05 1.13
N ARG A 77 29.40 -0.28 0.04
CA ARG A 77 30.40 0.79 -0.05
C ARG A 77 30.07 1.90 0.94
N SER A 78 30.99 2.15 1.88
CA SER A 78 30.91 3.32 2.74
C SER A 78 31.01 4.59 1.89
N VAL A 79 30.07 5.51 2.11
CA VAL A 79 30.15 6.86 1.56
C VAL A 79 31.27 7.59 2.31
N PRO A 80 32.22 8.23 1.62
CA PRO A 80 33.25 9.02 2.29
C PRO A 80 32.63 10.07 3.21
N GLU A 81 33.10 10.18 4.45
CA GLU A 81 32.51 11.08 5.46
C GLU A 81 32.44 12.54 5.01
N GLU A 82 33.40 12.97 4.19
CA GLU A 82 33.46 14.34 3.64
C GLU A 82 32.38 14.62 2.56
N VAL A 83 31.87 13.57 1.93
CA VAL A 83 30.88 13.66 0.83
C VAL A 83 29.46 13.45 1.36
N LEU A 84 29.29 12.69 2.44
CA LEU A 84 27.99 12.33 2.99
C LEU A 84 27.10 13.54 3.34
N PRO A 85 27.57 14.59 4.05
CA PRO A 85 26.73 15.75 4.34
C PRO A 85 26.23 16.46 3.08
N LYS A 86 27.07 16.55 2.05
CA LYS A 86 26.72 17.20 0.76
C LYS A 86 25.67 16.39 0.00
N LEU A 87 25.79 15.06 0.00
CA LEU A 87 24.78 14.17 -0.59
C LEU A 87 23.43 14.31 0.10
N VAL A 88 23.43 14.34 1.44
CA VAL A 88 22.20 14.48 2.22
C VAL A 88 21.55 15.84 1.94
N GLU A 89 22.31 16.93 1.98
CA GLU A 89 21.81 18.28 1.65
C GLU A 89 21.20 18.34 0.24
N GLU A 90 21.92 17.85 -0.77
CA GLU A 90 21.45 17.81 -2.16
C GLU A 90 20.17 16.97 -2.30
N ALA A 91 20.10 15.81 -1.62
CA ALA A 91 18.93 14.94 -1.68
C ALA A 91 17.69 15.58 -1.04
N LEU A 92 17.86 16.30 0.08
CA LEU A 92 16.77 17.00 0.75
C LEU A 92 16.26 18.19 -0.08
N VAL A 93 17.17 18.95 -0.69
CA VAL A 93 16.82 20.03 -1.62
C VAL A 93 16.10 19.47 -2.85
N TRP A 94 16.65 18.44 -3.48
CA TRP A 94 16.02 17.80 -4.64
C TRP A 94 14.62 17.30 -4.32
N SER A 95 14.45 16.63 -3.16
CA SER A 95 13.15 16.10 -2.73
C SER A 95 12.09 17.18 -2.58
N SER A 96 12.49 18.34 -2.06
CA SER A 96 11.63 19.50 -1.85
C SER A 96 11.24 20.18 -3.18
N LEU A 97 12.17 20.27 -4.13
CA LEU A 97 11.93 20.87 -5.45
C LEU A 97 11.07 20.01 -6.38
N HIS A 98 11.10 18.68 -6.20
CA HIS A 98 10.46 17.72 -7.11
C HIS A 98 9.25 17.00 -6.51
N GLY A 99 8.80 17.41 -5.32
CA GLY A 99 7.59 16.86 -4.71
C GLY A 99 7.72 15.41 -4.23
N LEU A 100 8.93 14.96 -3.83
CA LEU A 100 9.13 13.70 -3.11
C LEU A 100 8.78 13.93 -1.62
N VAL A 101 7.49 14.15 -1.37
CA VAL A 101 6.98 14.61 -0.07
C VAL A 101 5.77 13.81 0.41
N VAL A 102 5.59 13.81 1.72
CA VAL A 102 4.42 13.29 2.43
C VAL A 102 3.99 14.30 3.48
N GLY A 103 2.80 14.12 4.04
CA GLY A 103 2.38 14.84 5.23
C GLY A 103 3.18 14.41 6.47
N ASP A 104 3.67 15.36 7.25
CA ASP A 104 4.40 15.15 8.50
C ASP A 104 3.48 14.54 9.58
N GLY A 105 3.92 13.44 10.20
CA GLY A 105 3.22 12.76 11.29
C GLY A 105 2.94 13.66 12.49
N ASN A 106 3.82 14.62 12.75
CA ASN A 106 3.71 15.56 13.87
C ASN A 106 2.71 16.70 13.61
N ASN A 107 2.26 16.87 12.37
CA ASN A 107 1.28 17.88 11.99
C ASN A 107 -0.10 17.25 11.77
N LYS A 108 -1.06 17.56 12.63
CA LYS A 108 -2.43 17.02 12.56
C LYS A 108 -3.18 17.35 11.27
N LYS A 109 -2.78 18.41 10.55
CA LYS A 109 -3.44 18.84 9.30
C LYS A 109 -2.83 18.20 8.05
N SER A 110 -1.65 17.59 8.15
CA SER A 110 -0.86 17.16 6.98
C SER A 110 -1.49 16.01 6.19
N GLY A 111 -2.38 15.24 6.82
CA GLY A 111 -3.16 14.18 6.17
C GLY A 111 -4.49 14.65 5.56
N ALA A 112 -4.93 15.89 5.82
CA ALA A 112 -6.24 16.37 5.38
C ALA A 112 -6.15 17.65 4.51
N VAL A 113 -5.13 18.47 4.71
CA VAL A 113 -4.95 19.75 4.02
C VAL A 113 -3.68 19.68 3.17
N PRO A 114 -3.80 19.73 1.82
CA PRO A 114 -2.63 19.79 0.94
C PRO A 114 -1.78 21.05 1.18
N GLY A 115 -0.46 20.93 0.98
CA GLY A 115 0.47 22.06 1.01
C GLY A 115 0.88 22.54 2.41
N VAL A 116 0.42 21.89 3.48
CA VAL A 116 0.81 22.23 4.86
C VAL A 116 1.45 21.05 5.56
N GLY A 117 2.44 21.33 6.42
CA GLY A 117 3.13 20.29 7.20
C GLY A 117 3.77 19.23 6.31
N LEU A 118 4.48 19.66 5.26
CA LEU A 118 5.19 18.78 4.36
C LEU A 118 6.53 18.35 4.95
N VAL A 119 6.87 17.08 4.74
CA VAL A 119 8.21 16.54 4.97
C VAL A 119 8.59 15.68 3.76
N HIS A 120 9.89 15.54 3.48
CA HIS A 120 10.33 14.61 2.45
C HIS A 120 9.84 13.19 2.79
N ALA A 121 9.49 12.39 1.77
CA ALA A 121 9.23 10.98 2.00
C ALA A 121 10.51 10.31 2.53
N PRO A 122 10.45 9.36 3.48
CA PRO A 122 11.65 8.65 3.91
C PRO A 122 12.29 7.88 2.73
N PHE A 123 13.58 8.06 2.49
CA PHE A 123 14.29 7.44 1.36
C PHE A 123 15.67 6.90 1.74
N ALA A 124 16.16 5.89 1.02
CA ALA A 124 17.58 5.53 1.02
C ALA A 124 18.36 6.53 0.17
N LEU A 125 19.55 6.94 0.62
CA LEU A 125 20.35 7.99 -0.03
C LEU A 125 20.99 7.54 -1.34
N LEU A 126 21.27 6.25 -1.47
CA LEU A 126 21.88 5.62 -2.63
C LEU A 126 21.13 4.33 -2.99
N PRO A 127 21.05 3.98 -4.28
CA PRO A 127 20.29 2.82 -4.73
C PRO A 127 20.90 1.49 -4.29
N VAL A 128 20.04 0.54 -3.90
CA VAL A 128 20.48 -0.82 -3.53
C VAL A 128 21.00 -1.62 -4.74
N PRO A 129 22.15 -2.30 -4.64
CA PRO A 129 22.60 -3.25 -5.65
C PRO A 129 21.61 -4.40 -5.85
N PHE A 130 21.25 -4.66 -7.10
CA PHE A 130 20.32 -5.74 -7.43
C PHE A 130 20.74 -6.48 -8.70
N PRO A 131 20.84 -7.82 -8.69
CA PRO A 131 21.24 -8.59 -9.87
C PRO A 131 20.31 -8.40 -11.07
N LYS A 132 20.89 -8.10 -12.24
CA LYS A 132 20.11 -7.88 -13.47
C LYS A 132 19.26 -9.09 -13.90
N SER A 133 19.71 -10.31 -13.63
CA SER A 133 18.97 -11.55 -13.91
C SER A 133 17.69 -11.64 -13.09
N GLN A 134 17.76 -11.39 -11.79
CA GLN A 134 16.62 -11.41 -10.88
C GLN A 134 15.65 -10.27 -11.21
N TRP A 135 16.16 -9.08 -11.58
CA TRP A 135 15.33 -7.97 -12.04
C TRP A 135 14.51 -8.34 -13.28
N ARG A 136 15.14 -8.98 -14.28
CA ARG A 136 14.46 -9.47 -15.48
C ARG A 136 13.42 -10.53 -15.15
N GLN A 137 13.76 -11.49 -14.29
CA GLN A 137 12.81 -12.51 -13.82
C GLN A 137 11.57 -11.85 -13.19
N ALA A 138 11.75 -10.87 -12.31
CA ALA A 138 10.65 -10.14 -11.68
C ALA A 138 9.78 -9.42 -12.71
N CYS A 139 10.39 -8.79 -13.72
CA CYS A 139 9.67 -8.12 -14.80
C CYS A 139 8.87 -9.08 -15.68
N GLU A 140 9.44 -10.25 -16.00
CA GLU A 140 8.78 -11.29 -16.81
C GLU A 140 7.57 -11.89 -16.08
N LEU A 141 7.58 -11.91 -14.75
CA LEU A 141 6.48 -12.43 -13.94
C LEU A 141 5.26 -11.50 -13.90
N ALA A 142 5.43 -10.18 -14.06
CA ALA A 142 4.34 -9.23 -13.94
C ALA A 142 3.14 -9.51 -14.87
N PRO A 143 3.30 -9.69 -16.20
CA PRO A 143 2.17 -9.99 -17.07
C PRO A 143 1.56 -11.38 -16.82
N ILE A 144 2.34 -12.33 -16.28
CA ILE A 144 1.85 -13.66 -15.91
C ILE A 144 0.96 -13.56 -14.68
N PHE A 145 1.39 -12.80 -13.65
CA PHE A 145 0.59 -12.57 -12.44
C PHE A 145 -0.67 -11.77 -12.75
N ASN A 146 -0.62 -10.77 -13.63
CA ASN A 146 -1.80 -10.03 -14.07
C ASN A 146 -2.88 -10.97 -14.65
N GLU A 147 -2.49 -11.86 -15.56
CA GLU A 147 -3.42 -12.83 -16.15
C GLU A 147 -3.88 -13.87 -15.12
N LEU A 148 -2.99 -14.32 -14.22
CA LEU A 148 -3.36 -15.22 -13.12
C LEU A 148 -4.43 -14.58 -12.22
N VAL A 149 -4.27 -13.30 -11.85
CA VAL A 149 -5.27 -12.58 -11.04
C VAL A 149 -6.60 -12.53 -11.75
N ASP A 150 -6.63 -12.16 -13.04
CA ASP A 150 -7.87 -12.13 -13.82
C ASP A 150 -8.55 -13.50 -13.82
N ARG A 151 -7.82 -14.56 -14.16
CA ARG A 151 -8.38 -15.91 -14.28
C ARG A 151 -8.86 -16.49 -12.94
N VAL A 152 -8.13 -16.25 -11.85
CA VAL A 152 -8.57 -16.68 -10.50
C VAL A 152 -9.82 -15.91 -10.08
N SER A 153 -9.91 -14.62 -10.42
CA SER A 153 -11.06 -13.77 -10.06
C SER A 153 -12.39 -14.23 -10.69
N LEU A 154 -12.32 -14.96 -11.81
CA LEU A 154 -13.48 -15.50 -12.52
C LEU A 154 -14.01 -16.79 -11.88
N ASP A 155 -13.19 -17.50 -11.11
CA ASP A 155 -13.60 -18.71 -10.39
C ASP A 155 -14.16 -18.34 -9.01
N GLY A 156 -15.38 -17.81 -9.00
CA GLY A 156 -16.06 -17.37 -7.79
C GLY A 156 -16.24 -18.51 -6.77
N LYS A 157 -16.39 -19.76 -7.24
CA LYS A 157 -16.46 -20.93 -6.37
C LYS A 157 -15.13 -21.18 -5.68
N PHE A 158 -14.02 -21.15 -6.41
CA PHE A 158 -12.68 -21.26 -5.80
C PHE A 158 -12.47 -20.21 -4.71
N LEU A 159 -12.78 -18.94 -4.97
CA LEU A 159 -12.64 -17.88 -3.97
C LEU A 159 -13.49 -18.13 -2.72
N GLN A 160 -14.78 -18.47 -2.89
CA GLN A 160 -15.68 -18.75 -1.77
C GLN A 160 -15.26 -20.00 -0.98
N ASP A 161 -14.90 -21.08 -1.67
CA ASP A 161 -14.49 -22.34 -1.03
C ASP A 161 -13.17 -22.17 -0.28
N SER A 162 -12.15 -21.55 -0.90
CA SER A 162 -10.82 -21.33 -0.31
C SER A 162 -10.83 -20.41 0.92
N LEU A 163 -11.78 -19.48 1.00
CA LEU A 163 -11.92 -18.52 2.10
C LEU A 163 -13.06 -18.88 3.07
N SER A 164 -13.75 -20.01 2.87
CA SER A 164 -14.93 -20.42 3.64
C SER A 164 -14.69 -20.53 5.15
N ARG A 165 -13.52 -21.06 5.57
CA ARG A 165 -13.15 -21.14 6.99
C ARG A 165 -12.71 -19.79 7.53
N THR A 166 -11.92 -19.05 6.75
CA THR A 166 -11.53 -17.67 7.08
C THR A 166 -12.73 -16.78 7.34
N LYS A 167 -13.84 -16.98 6.61
CA LYS A 167 -15.13 -16.28 6.80
C LYS A 167 -15.66 -16.37 8.24
N ASN A 168 -15.45 -17.50 8.91
CA ASN A 168 -15.99 -17.75 10.25
C ASN A 168 -15.19 -17.06 11.37
N VAL A 169 -13.94 -16.69 11.09
CA VAL A 169 -13.00 -16.17 12.10
C VAL A 169 -12.48 -14.77 11.80
N ASP A 170 -12.67 -14.27 10.58
CA ASP A 170 -12.29 -12.93 10.18
C ASP A 170 -13.49 -12.12 9.65
N ALA A 171 -14.04 -11.26 10.51
CA ALA A 171 -15.20 -10.43 10.20
C ALA A 171 -14.98 -9.54 8.96
N PHE A 172 -13.75 -9.06 8.73
CA PHE A 172 -13.44 -8.21 7.58
C PHE A 172 -13.53 -8.99 6.26
N THR A 173 -12.81 -10.12 6.16
CA THR A 173 -12.90 -11.00 4.99
C THR A 173 -14.31 -11.53 4.79
N SER A 174 -15.05 -11.80 5.87
CA SER A 174 -16.44 -12.24 5.81
C SER A 174 -17.33 -11.25 5.06
N ARG A 175 -17.21 -9.95 5.38
CA ARG A 175 -17.96 -8.88 4.72
C ARG A 175 -17.57 -8.71 3.24
N LEU A 176 -16.30 -8.90 2.90
CA LEU A 176 -15.86 -8.92 1.50
C LEU A 176 -16.46 -10.10 0.73
N LEU A 177 -16.51 -11.29 1.35
CA LEU A 177 -17.13 -12.49 0.77
C LEU A 177 -18.64 -12.34 0.62
N ASP A 178 -19.31 -11.63 1.53
CA ASP A 178 -20.74 -11.35 1.43
C ASP A 178 -21.06 -10.48 0.20
N ILE A 179 -20.27 -9.41 -0.03
CA ILE A 179 -20.41 -8.58 -1.22
C ILE A 179 -20.14 -9.41 -2.48
N HIS A 180 -19.08 -10.21 -2.49
CA HIS A 180 -18.78 -11.09 -3.62
C HIS A 180 -19.91 -12.11 -3.87
N ALA A 181 -20.48 -12.71 -2.83
CA ALA A 181 -21.61 -13.63 -2.95
C ALA A 181 -22.85 -12.95 -3.54
N MET A 182 -23.12 -11.69 -3.17
CA MET A 182 -24.19 -10.90 -3.79
C MET A 182 -23.92 -10.68 -5.29
N MET A 183 -22.68 -10.34 -5.68
CA MET A 183 -22.34 -10.14 -7.10
C MET A 183 -22.49 -11.43 -7.92
N LEU A 184 -22.18 -12.59 -7.32
CA LEU A 184 -22.42 -13.90 -7.94
C LEU A 184 -23.92 -14.21 -8.07
N ALA A 185 -24.71 -13.92 -7.04
CA ALA A 185 -26.16 -14.14 -7.03
C ALA A 185 -26.88 -13.27 -8.07
N ASP A 186 -26.44 -12.03 -8.23
CA ASP A 186 -26.93 -11.09 -9.26
C ASP A 186 -26.43 -11.45 -10.67
N ASN A 187 -25.57 -12.47 -10.79
CA ASN A 187 -24.88 -12.86 -12.03
C ASN A 187 -24.23 -11.67 -12.73
N LYS A 188 -23.64 -10.77 -11.93
CA LYS A 188 -23.06 -9.54 -12.43
C LYS A 188 -21.86 -9.86 -13.33
N LYS A 189 -21.96 -9.46 -14.60
CA LYS A 189 -20.87 -9.61 -15.57
C LYS A 189 -20.02 -8.35 -15.60
N GLU A 190 -18.78 -8.45 -15.14
CA GLU A 190 -17.78 -7.40 -15.33
C GLU A 190 -17.07 -7.61 -16.67
N GLU A 191 -17.63 -7.03 -17.73
CA GLU A 191 -17.05 -7.15 -19.08
C GLU A 191 -15.71 -6.43 -19.18
N ILE A 192 -15.59 -5.24 -18.57
CA ILE A 192 -14.35 -4.48 -18.51
C ILE A 192 -13.72 -4.64 -17.12
N ARG A 193 -12.52 -5.22 -17.06
CA ARG A 193 -11.80 -5.49 -15.81
C ARG A 193 -10.43 -4.84 -15.83
N LEU A 194 -10.15 -4.06 -14.78
CA LEU A 194 -8.92 -3.30 -14.60
C LEU A 194 -8.19 -3.75 -13.33
N GLY A 195 -6.92 -4.08 -13.47
CA GLY A 195 -6.02 -4.41 -12.37
C GLY A 195 -4.80 -3.50 -12.35
N LEU A 196 -4.56 -2.84 -11.22
CA LEU A 196 -3.30 -2.13 -10.94
C LEU A 196 -2.63 -2.81 -9.75
N HIS A 197 -1.70 -3.71 -10.06
CA HIS A 197 -1.12 -4.66 -9.11
C HIS A 197 0.30 -4.29 -8.75
N ARG A 198 0.79 -4.84 -7.63
CA ARG A 198 2.21 -4.87 -7.30
C ARG A 198 2.56 -6.25 -6.72
N SER A 199 3.44 -6.97 -7.39
CA SER A 199 4.01 -8.20 -6.85
C SER A 199 5.31 -7.88 -6.13
N ASP A 200 5.40 -8.26 -4.86
CA ASP A 200 6.55 -7.93 -4.02
C ASP A 200 7.45 -9.15 -3.80
N TYR A 201 8.77 -8.96 -3.80
CA TYR A 201 9.77 -10.02 -3.81
C TYR A 201 10.96 -9.70 -2.90
N MET A 202 11.56 -10.74 -2.35
CA MET A 202 12.88 -10.69 -1.74
C MET A 202 13.82 -11.67 -2.44
N LEU A 203 15.11 -11.33 -2.50
CA LEU A 203 16.15 -12.22 -2.98
C LEU A 203 16.74 -12.97 -1.79
N ASP A 204 16.48 -14.27 -1.71
CA ASP A 204 16.99 -15.11 -0.63
C ASP A 204 18.50 -15.31 -0.76
N ALA A 205 19.26 -15.09 0.32
CA ALA A 205 20.72 -15.10 0.29
C ALA A 205 21.30 -16.51 0.10
N GLU A 206 20.66 -17.52 0.68
CA GLU A 206 21.16 -18.90 0.66
C GLU A 206 20.91 -19.55 -0.71
N THR A 207 19.68 -19.41 -1.21
CA THR A 207 19.26 -20.06 -2.46
C THR A 207 19.49 -19.20 -3.70
N ASN A 208 19.74 -17.90 -3.54
CA ASN A 208 19.80 -16.90 -4.61
C ASN A 208 18.51 -16.86 -5.48
N LEU A 209 17.39 -17.32 -4.91
CA LEU A 209 16.08 -17.31 -5.55
C LEU A 209 15.35 -16.01 -5.27
N LEU A 210 14.71 -15.48 -6.31
CA LEU A 210 13.75 -14.40 -6.18
C LEU A 210 12.41 -14.98 -5.74
N LEU A 211 12.03 -14.73 -4.49
CA LEU A 211 10.84 -15.30 -3.87
C LEU A 211 9.80 -14.21 -3.60
N GLN A 212 8.55 -14.48 -3.97
CA GLN A 212 7.41 -13.58 -3.82
C GLN A 212 6.99 -13.53 -2.35
N ILE A 213 6.93 -12.31 -1.81
CA ILE A 213 6.45 -12.00 -0.46
C ILE A 213 4.93 -11.99 -0.43
N GLU A 214 4.32 -11.29 -1.37
CA GLU A 214 2.88 -11.12 -1.51
C GLU A 214 2.53 -10.54 -2.89
N LEU A 215 1.25 -10.58 -3.23
CA LEU A 215 0.68 -9.93 -4.41
C LEU A 215 -0.38 -8.92 -3.97
N ASN A 216 -0.05 -7.64 -4.10
CA ASN A 216 -0.98 -6.55 -3.79
C ASN A 216 -1.93 -6.34 -4.98
N THR A 217 -3.24 -6.51 -4.76
CA THR A 217 -4.26 -6.30 -5.79
C THR A 217 -5.15 -5.08 -5.55
N ILE A 218 -5.08 -4.46 -4.37
CA ILE A 218 -5.83 -3.27 -3.96
C ILE A 218 -4.88 -2.18 -3.45
N SER A 219 -5.17 -0.91 -3.75
CA SER A 219 -4.44 0.26 -3.23
C SER A 219 -2.91 0.14 -3.29
N CYS A 220 -2.39 -0.31 -4.43
CA CYS A 220 -0.94 -0.41 -4.65
C CYS A 220 -0.29 0.98 -4.59
N SER A 221 0.21 1.35 -3.41
CA SER A 221 0.82 2.65 -3.14
C SER A 221 2.17 2.84 -3.80
N PHE A 222 2.62 4.10 -3.86
CA PHE A 222 3.90 4.58 -4.36
C PHE A 222 4.18 4.57 -5.88
N PRO A 223 3.19 4.49 -6.80
CA PRO A 223 3.48 4.64 -8.23
C PRO A 223 4.05 6.02 -8.58
N GLY A 224 3.67 7.08 -7.85
CA GLY A 224 4.21 8.44 -8.00
C GLY A 224 5.60 8.56 -7.39
N LEU A 225 5.70 8.31 -6.08
CA LEU A 225 6.94 8.57 -5.33
C LEU A 225 8.10 7.65 -5.74
N SER A 226 7.84 6.40 -6.16
CA SER A 226 8.90 5.49 -6.63
C SER A 226 9.60 5.98 -7.90
N CYS A 227 8.88 6.68 -8.79
CA CYS A 227 9.46 7.32 -9.96
C CYS A 227 10.43 8.41 -9.54
N LEU A 228 10.02 9.26 -8.59
CA LEU A 228 10.85 10.34 -8.06
C LEU A 228 12.11 9.83 -7.36
N VAL A 229 12.03 8.73 -6.60
CA VAL A 229 13.22 8.15 -5.95
C VAL A 229 14.24 7.62 -6.96
N SER A 230 13.76 7.09 -8.10
CA SER A 230 14.66 6.66 -9.18
C SER A 230 15.36 7.86 -9.83
N GLU A 231 14.65 8.97 -10.02
CA GLU A 231 15.23 10.22 -10.54
C GLU A 231 16.15 10.92 -9.54
N LEU A 232 15.82 10.90 -8.25
CA LEU A 232 16.70 11.37 -7.16
C LEU A 232 18.04 10.65 -7.24
N HIS A 233 18.03 9.31 -7.23
CA HIS A 233 19.25 8.53 -7.30
C HIS A 233 20.05 8.79 -8.57
N ARG A 234 19.39 8.92 -9.72
CA ARG A 234 20.08 9.30 -10.97
C ARG A 234 20.72 10.67 -10.89
N SER A 235 20.00 11.65 -10.33
CA SER A 235 20.51 13.02 -10.13
C SER A 235 21.75 13.01 -9.24
N LEU A 236 21.68 12.34 -8.08
CA LEU A 236 22.82 12.22 -7.17
C LEU A 236 24.01 11.52 -7.84
N LEU A 237 23.76 10.42 -8.56
CA LEU A 237 24.82 9.68 -9.27
C LEU A 237 25.39 10.45 -10.47
N ASN A 238 24.64 11.34 -11.12
CA ASN A 238 25.19 12.20 -12.16
C ASN A 238 26.22 13.19 -11.60
N HIS A 239 25.98 13.71 -10.40
CA HIS A 239 26.86 14.68 -9.74
C HIS A 239 28.03 14.01 -9.00
N TYR A 240 27.74 12.94 -8.26
CA TYR A 240 28.69 12.31 -7.33
C TYR A 240 29.17 10.92 -7.79
N GLY A 241 28.61 10.35 -8.86
CA GLY A 241 28.88 8.97 -9.28
C GLY A 241 30.35 8.68 -9.56
N LYS A 242 31.12 9.65 -10.09
CA LYS A 242 32.57 9.50 -10.28
C LYS A 242 33.32 9.31 -8.95
N HIS A 243 32.92 10.06 -7.90
CA HIS A 243 33.50 9.94 -6.56
C HIS A 243 33.09 8.63 -5.86
N LEU A 244 31.90 8.12 -6.17
CA LEU A 244 31.34 6.90 -5.59
C LEU A 244 31.68 5.62 -6.39
N GLY A 245 32.22 5.78 -7.60
CA GLY A 245 32.41 4.68 -8.55
C GLY A 245 31.10 4.04 -9.00
N LEU A 246 30.06 4.85 -9.19
CA LEU A 246 28.70 4.45 -9.56
C LEU A 246 28.25 5.16 -10.85
N ASP A 247 27.50 4.45 -11.68
CA ASP A 247 26.94 4.96 -12.94
C ASP A 247 25.42 5.10 -12.82
N SER A 248 24.90 6.32 -13.04
CA SER A 248 23.47 6.61 -13.01
C SER A 248 22.66 5.78 -14.02
N LYS A 249 23.27 5.33 -15.11
CA LYS A 249 22.63 4.47 -16.13
C LYS A 249 22.28 3.08 -15.61
N LYS A 250 22.87 2.66 -14.49
CA LYS A 250 22.55 1.38 -13.83
C LYS A 250 21.30 1.45 -12.97
N VAL A 251 20.76 2.64 -12.70
CA VAL A 251 19.40 2.81 -12.15
C VAL A 251 18.40 2.76 -13.30
N PRO A 252 17.50 1.76 -13.37
CA PRO A 252 16.57 1.62 -14.49
C PRO A 252 15.48 2.69 -14.48
N GLY A 253 14.88 2.92 -15.65
CA GLY A 253 13.79 3.90 -15.79
C GLY A 253 12.58 3.46 -15.02
N ASN A 254 11.90 4.41 -14.39
CA ASN A 254 10.66 4.14 -13.68
C ASN A 254 9.54 5.03 -14.22
N THR A 255 8.55 4.40 -14.86
CA THR A 255 7.43 5.07 -15.53
C THR A 255 6.09 4.75 -14.86
N THR A 256 6.10 4.28 -13.61
CA THR A 256 4.91 3.70 -12.96
C THR A 256 3.72 4.64 -12.96
N VAL A 257 3.86 5.89 -12.51
CA VAL A 257 2.76 6.86 -12.47
C VAL A 257 2.12 7.06 -13.85
N SER A 258 2.93 7.25 -14.90
CA SER A 258 2.44 7.44 -16.26
C SER A 258 1.72 6.21 -16.82
N ARG A 259 2.21 5.01 -16.48
CA ARG A 259 1.63 3.75 -16.97
C ARG A 259 0.33 3.41 -16.25
N PHE A 260 0.24 3.69 -14.95
CA PHE A 260 -1.01 3.56 -14.19
C PHE A 260 -2.06 4.59 -14.65
N ALA A 261 -1.67 5.85 -14.89
CA ALA A 261 -2.58 6.87 -15.43
C ALA A 261 -3.08 6.46 -16.82
N HIS A 262 -2.20 5.94 -17.68
CA HIS A 262 -2.58 5.42 -18.99
C HIS A 262 -3.56 4.24 -18.92
N ALA A 263 -3.37 3.31 -17.97
CA ALA A 263 -4.28 2.20 -17.75
C ALA A 263 -5.67 2.65 -17.28
N LEU A 264 -5.72 3.60 -16.33
CA LEU A 264 -6.97 4.23 -15.88
C LEU A 264 -7.67 4.98 -17.02
N ALA A 265 -6.92 5.74 -17.82
CA ALA A 265 -7.45 6.45 -18.98
C ALA A 265 -7.97 5.49 -20.06
N LYS A 266 -7.29 4.38 -20.32
CA LYS A 266 -7.78 3.32 -21.22
C LYS A 266 -9.07 2.70 -20.70
N ALA A 267 -9.16 2.40 -19.41
CA ALA A 267 -10.39 1.87 -18.82
C ALA A 267 -11.55 2.87 -18.94
N TRP A 268 -11.30 4.15 -18.66
CA TRP A 268 -12.26 5.23 -18.87
C TRP A 268 -12.73 5.34 -20.33
N ASN A 269 -11.81 5.19 -21.30
CA ASN A 269 -12.16 5.18 -22.73
C ASN A 269 -13.03 3.96 -23.10
N GLU A 270 -12.76 2.78 -22.55
CA GLU A 270 -13.58 1.59 -22.76
C GLU A 270 -14.98 1.71 -22.14
N TYR A 271 -15.12 2.45 -21.04
CA TYR A 271 -16.43 2.82 -20.48
C TYR A 271 -17.24 3.72 -21.43
N ASN A 272 -16.54 4.48 -22.29
CA ASN A 272 -17.11 5.23 -23.42
C ASN A 272 -18.15 6.30 -23.04
N ASN A 273 -17.85 7.09 -22.00
CA ASN A 273 -18.60 8.30 -21.66
C ASN A 273 -17.64 9.46 -21.37
N SER A 274 -17.54 10.41 -22.31
CA SER A 274 -16.58 11.51 -22.23
C SER A 274 -16.85 12.52 -21.12
N SER A 275 -18.05 12.50 -20.51
CA SER A 275 -18.40 13.36 -19.38
C SER A 275 -18.16 12.71 -18.02
N ALA A 276 -17.87 11.40 -18.00
CA ALA A 276 -17.65 10.66 -16.78
C ALA A 276 -16.26 10.95 -16.16
N VAL A 277 -16.11 10.68 -14.87
CA VAL A 277 -14.87 10.89 -14.12
C VAL A 277 -14.25 9.59 -13.63
N VAL A 278 -12.97 9.66 -13.26
CA VAL A 278 -12.31 8.63 -12.43
C VAL A 278 -12.42 9.06 -10.96
N MET A 279 -13.13 8.26 -10.14
CA MET A 279 -13.26 8.53 -8.71
C MET A 279 -12.18 7.78 -7.92
N PHE A 280 -11.38 8.51 -7.17
CA PHE A 280 -10.44 7.95 -6.20
C PHE A 280 -11.18 7.77 -4.87
N VAL A 281 -11.24 6.53 -4.38
CA VAL A 281 -11.77 6.20 -3.05
C VAL A 281 -10.63 6.31 -2.05
N VAL A 282 -10.71 7.25 -1.10
CA VAL A 282 -9.58 7.65 -0.24
C VAL A 282 -9.95 7.54 1.25
N SER A 283 -8.95 7.56 2.12
CA SER A 283 -9.16 7.66 3.57
C SER A 283 -9.32 9.11 4.00
N ASN A 284 -9.94 9.35 5.17
CA ASN A 284 -10.17 10.69 5.72
C ASN A 284 -8.85 11.45 6.01
N GLU A 285 -7.85 10.73 6.53
CA GLU A 285 -6.51 11.24 6.78
C GLU A 285 -5.52 10.45 5.94
N GLU A 286 -4.90 11.11 4.96
CA GLU A 286 -4.02 10.48 3.98
C GLU A 286 -2.73 11.28 3.83
N ARG A 287 -1.73 10.96 4.65
CA ARG A 287 -0.41 11.60 4.60
C ARG A 287 0.33 11.32 3.30
N ASN A 288 0.00 10.23 2.61
CA ASN A 288 0.56 9.88 1.30
C ASN A 288 -0.30 10.42 0.14
N MET A 289 -1.11 11.47 0.37
CA MET A 289 -2.00 12.02 -0.67
C MET A 289 -1.26 12.50 -1.92
N TYR A 290 -0.01 12.95 -1.77
CA TYR A 290 0.78 13.46 -2.89
C TYR A 290 1.09 12.38 -3.93
N ASP A 291 1.29 11.12 -3.49
CA ASP A 291 1.41 9.96 -4.39
C ASP A 291 0.15 9.76 -5.25
N GLN A 292 -1.03 10.02 -4.67
CA GLN A 292 -2.31 9.94 -5.38
C GLN A 292 -2.50 11.15 -6.30
N HIS A 293 -2.09 12.34 -5.85
CA HIS A 293 -2.19 13.57 -6.62
C HIS A 293 -1.28 13.56 -7.86
N TRP A 294 -0.10 12.94 -7.78
CA TRP A 294 0.76 12.68 -8.95
C TRP A 294 0.01 11.89 -10.02
N LEU A 295 -0.77 10.88 -9.63
CA LEU A 295 -1.55 10.08 -10.57
C LEU A 295 -2.74 10.87 -11.16
N SER A 296 -3.44 11.67 -10.34
CA SER A 296 -4.54 12.51 -10.83
C SER A 296 -4.05 13.63 -11.75
N ALA A 297 -2.89 14.22 -11.46
CA ALA A 297 -2.28 15.23 -12.32
C ALA A 297 -1.92 14.65 -13.68
N GLU A 298 -1.28 13.48 -13.70
CA GLU A 298 -0.93 12.78 -14.95
C GLU A 298 -2.18 12.41 -15.78
N LEU A 299 -3.27 11.97 -15.13
CA LEU A 299 -4.56 11.72 -15.78
C LEU A 299 -5.13 12.97 -16.46
N MET A 300 -5.13 14.10 -15.76
CA MET A 300 -5.63 15.36 -16.28
C MET A 300 -4.72 15.89 -17.41
N GLU A 301 -3.43 16.05 -17.13
CA GLU A 301 -2.48 16.76 -18.00
C GLU A 301 -2.18 15.99 -19.28
N ARG A 302 -2.10 14.65 -19.22
CA ARG A 302 -1.76 13.83 -20.40
C ARG A 302 -2.95 13.20 -21.09
N HIS A 303 -4.03 12.95 -20.37
CA HIS A 303 -5.19 12.23 -20.91
C HIS A 303 -6.47 13.06 -20.93
N GLY A 304 -6.50 14.24 -20.31
CA GLY A 304 -7.70 15.08 -20.22
C GLY A 304 -8.81 14.46 -19.38
N VAL A 305 -8.48 13.52 -18.49
CA VAL A 305 -9.46 12.77 -17.68
C VAL A 305 -9.63 13.43 -16.32
N ASN A 306 -10.85 13.88 -16.04
CA ASN A 306 -11.21 14.47 -14.75
C ASN A 306 -11.22 13.42 -13.63
N THR A 307 -10.80 13.84 -12.43
CA THR A 307 -10.83 13.00 -11.23
C THR A 307 -11.57 13.68 -10.10
N ILE A 308 -12.30 12.90 -9.30
CA ILE A 308 -12.83 13.32 -7.99
C ILE A 308 -12.25 12.42 -6.90
N ARG A 309 -12.18 12.92 -5.66
CA ARG A 309 -11.72 12.16 -4.49
C ARG A 309 -12.86 12.13 -3.49
N LYS A 310 -13.25 10.93 -3.04
CA LYS A 310 -14.32 10.75 -2.06
C LYS A 310 -13.95 9.64 -1.08
N THR A 311 -14.33 9.82 0.16
CA THR A 311 -14.26 8.81 1.20
C THR A 311 -15.43 7.84 1.06
N LEU A 312 -15.35 6.66 1.68
CA LEU A 312 -16.48 5.72 1.67
C LEU A 312 -17.74 6.33 2.32
N ALA A 313 -17.58 7.16 3.36
CA ALA A 313 -18.68 7.86 3.99
C ALA A 313 -19.37 8.86 3.04
N GLU A 314 -18.60 9.72 2.35
CA GLU A 314 -19.13 10.66 1.36
C GLU A 314 -19.82 9.93 0.21
N ILE A 315 -19.27 8.79 -0.25
CA ILE A 315 -19.90 7.99 -1.32
C ILE A 315 -21.25 7.43 -0.86
N ASN A 316 -21.40 7.04 0.41
CA ASN A 316 -22.68 6.60 0.94
C ASN A 316 -23.70 7.76 1.03
N GLU A 317 -23.25 8.97 1.35
CA GLU A 317 -24.12 10.15 1.48
C GLU A 317 -24.55 10.73 0.13
N GLU A 318 -23.65 10.77 -0.84
CA GLU A 318 -23.82 11.49 -2.10
C GLU A 318 -24.00 10.57 -3.31
N GLY A 319 -23.69 9.29 -3.15
CA GLY A 319 -23.70 8.28 -4.20
C GLY A 319 -25.08 7.67 -4.43
N LYS A 320 -25.39 7.42 -5.71
CA LYS A 320 -26.61 6.70 -6.13
C LYS A 320 -26.38 5.94 -7.42
N LEU A 321 -27.15 4.88 -7.61
CA LEU A 321 -27.28 4.22 -8.92
C LEU A 321 -28.44 4.83 -9.69
N LEU A 322 -28.18 5.19 -10.95
CA LEU A 322 -29.21 5.53 -11.91
C LEU A 322 -29.93 4.24 -12.39
N PRO A 323 -31.11 4.35 -13.03
CA PRO A 323 -31.88 3.17 -13.46
C PRO A 323 -31.14 2.21 -14.42
N ASP A 324 -30.13 2.70 -15.13
CA ASP A 324 -29.27 1.92 -16.03
C ASP A 324 -28.05 1.28 -15.31
N GLY A 325 -27.94 1.45 -13.99
CA GLY A 325 -26.83 0.97 -13.18
C GLY A 325 -25.63 1.92 -13.12
N THR A 326 -25.70 3.10 -13.75
CA THR A 326 -24.63 4.10 -13.70
C THR A 326 -24.45 4.66 -12.30
N LEU A 327 -23.22 4.69 -11.80
CA LEU A 327 -22.88 5.35 -10.54
C LEU A 327 -22.82 6.86 -10.75
N CYS A 328 -23.57 7.60 -9.94
CA CYS A 328 -23.49 9.05 -9.85
C CYS A 328 -23.13 9.45 -8.42
N VAL A 329 -22.06 10.23 -8.24
CA VAL A 329 -21.63 10.75 -6.94
C VAL A 329 -21.50 12.26 -7.08
N ASP A 330 -22.20 13.01 -6.23
CA ASP A 330 -22.16 14.49 -6.24
C ASP A 330 -22.42 15.09 -7.63
N GLY A 331 -23.41 14.54 -8.35
CA GLY A 331 -23.77 14.96 -9.70
C GLY A 331 -22.85 14.47 -10.83
N HIS A 332 -21.73 13.81 -10.52
CA HIS A 332 -20.78 13.32 -11.51
C HIS A 332 -21.04 11.84 -11.86
N THR A 333 -21.10 11.50 -13.15
CA THR A 333 -21.07 10.11 -13.59
C THR A 333 -19.68 9.53 -13.37
N VAL A 334 -19.58 8.37 -12.73
CA VAL A 334 -18.31 7.69 -12.44
C VAL A 334 -18.11 6.55 -13.43
N ALA A 335 -17.03 6.62 -14.22
CA ALA A 335 -16.65 5.54 -15.14
C ALA A 335 -15.75 4.52 -14.47
N VAL A 336 -14.80 5.00 -13.66
CA VAL A 336 -13.81 4.15 -12.98
C VAL A 336 -13.76 4.50 -11.50
N VAL A 337 -13.85 3.47 -10.66
CA VAL A 337 -13.65 3.56 -9.21
C VAL A 337 -12.24 3.03 -8.90
N TYR A 338 -11.33 3.91 -8.50
CA TYR A 338 -9.96 3.56 -8.16
C TYR A 338 -9.76 3.59 -6.63
N PHE A 339 -9.56 2.41 -6.04
CA PHE A 339 -9.42 2.29 -4.59
C PHE A 339 -8.01 2.67 -4.13
N ARG A 340 -7.95 3.68 -3.29
CA ARG A 340 -6.80 4.04 -2.43
C ARG A 340 -7.06 3.83 -0.94
N SER A 341 -8.25 3.32 -0.59
CA SER A 341 -8.68 2.87 0.74
C SER A 341 -9.54 1.61 0.62
N GLY A 342 -10.11 1.12 1.72
CA GLY A 342 -11.07 0.02 1.74
C GLY A 342 -10.42 -1.37 1.78
N TYR A 343 -9.12 -1.43 2.07
CA TYR A 343 -8.32 -2.65 2.24
C TYR A 343 -8.05 -2.99 3.72
N SER A 344 -8.45 -2.11 4.63
CA SER A 344 -8.32 -2.29 6.08
C SER A 344 -9.68 -2.21 6.76
N PRO A 345 -9.92 -2.96 7.85
CA PRO A 345 -11.12 -2.80 8.68
C PRO A 345 -11.32 -1.36 9.20
N ASN A 346 -10.22 -0.63 9.38
CA ASN A 346 -10.25 0.76 9.87
C ASN A 346 -10.91 1.73 8.88
N ASP A 347 -10.99 1.37 7.60
CA ASP A 347 -11.71 2.14 6.59
C ASP A 347 -13.24 1.92 6.65
N TYR A 348 -13.72 1.04 7.53
CA TYR A 348 -15.14 0.70 7.70
C TYR A 348 -15.59 0.89 9.16
N PRO A 349 -15.55 2.11 9.71
CA PRO A 349 -15.98 2.37 11.09
C PRO A 349 -17.48 2.13 11.31
N SER A 350 -18.29 2.11 10.25
CA SER A 350 -19.73 1.90 10.32
C SER A 350 -20.28 1.10 9.13
N GLU A 351 -21.61 0.86 9.14
CA GLU A 351 -22.29 0.24 8.00
C GLU A 351 -22.36 1.16 6.76
N SER A 352 -22.16 2.47 6.93
CA SER A 352 -22.16 3.42 5.80
C SER A 352 -21.09 3.06 4.78
N GLU A 353 -19.88 2.73 5.24
CA GLU A 353 -18.77 2.42 4.35
C GLU A 353 -18.97 1.08 3.63
N TRP A 354 -19.58 0.10 4.29
CA TRP A 354 -19.96 -1.16 3.66
C TRP A 354 -21.06 -0.98 2.61
N LYS A 355 -22.05 -0.10 2.87
CA LYS A 355 -23.08 0.26 1.89
C LYS A 355 -22.48 0.97 0.68
N ALA A 356 -21.56 1.91 0.87
CA ALA A 356 -20.83 2.53 -0.22
C ALA A 356 -20.04 1.52 -1.04
N ARG A 357 -19.32 0.59 -0.38
CA ARG A 357 -18.58 -0.47 -1.07
C ARG A 357 -19.52 -1.33 -1.93
N LEU A 358 -20.64 -1.78 -1.37
CA LEU A 358 -21.63 -2.56 -2.11
C LEU A 358 -22.25 -1.77 -3.28
N LEU A 359 -22.61 -0.49 -3.06
CA LEU A 359 -23.16 0.40 -4.09
C LEU A 359 -22.22 0.51 -5.29
N MET A 360 -20.93 0.73 -5.04
CA MET A 360 -19.91 0.80 -6.10
C MET A 360 -19.78 -0.52 -6.84
N GLU A 361 -19.70 -1.65 -6.11
CA GLU A 361 -19.60 -2.97 -6.72
C GLU A 361 -20.84 -3.29 -7.56
N GLN A 362 -22.04 -2.87 -7.16
CA GLN A 362 -23.29 -3.00 -7.92
C GLN A 362 -23.34 -2.14 -9.19
N SER A 363 -22.60 -1.03 -9.25
CA SER A 363 -22.61 -0.12 -10.40
C SER A 363 -21.98 -0.66 -11.69
N SER A 364 -22.30 -0.03 -12.82
CA SER A 364 -21.65 -0.27 -14.12
C SER A 364 -20.21 0.24 -14.20
N SER A 365 -19.75 1.01 -13.21
CA SER A 365 -18.38 1.53 -13.17
C SER A 365 -17.36 0.38 -13.19
N ILE A 366 -16.20 0.64 -13.78
CA ILE A 366 -15.05 -0.26 -13.74
C ILE A 366 -14.37 -0.09 -12.38
N LYS A 367 -14.27 -1.15 -11.58
CA LYS A 367 -13.57 -1.08 -10.30
C LYS A 367 -12.12 -1.48 -10.47
N CYS A 368 -11.23 -0.77 -9.78
CA CYS A 368 -9.81 -1.04 -9.70
C CYS A 368 -9.37 -1.10 -8.22
N PRO A 369 -9.41 -2.28 -7.60
CA PRO A 369 -9.93 -3.56 -8.11
C PRO A 369 -11.44 -3.74 -7.84
N CYS A 370 -12.08 -4.65 -8.57
CA CYS A 370 -13.37 -5.21 -8.17
C CYS A 370 -13.23 -6.15 -6.96
N ILE A 371 -14.35 -6.54 -6.36
CA ILE A 371 -14.35 -7.37 -5.15
C ILE A 371 -13.63 -8.71 -5.35
N SER A 372 -13.75 -9.35 -6.52
CA SER A 372 -13.07 -10.61 -6.81
C SER A 372 -11.55 -10.42 -6.87
N TYR A 373 -11.06 -9.38 -7.55
CA TYR A 373 -9.64 -9.04 -7.57
C TYR A 373 -9.10 -8.72 -6.16
N HIS A 374 -9.89 -8.05 -5.32
CA HIS A 374 -9.54 -7.79 -3.93
C HIS A 374 -9.35 -9.11 -3.15
N LEU A 375 -10.29 -10.06 -3.28
CA LEU A 375 -10.19 -11.38 -2.63
C LEU A 375 -8.99 -12.20 -3.13
N VAL A 376 -8.64 -12.11 -4.42
CA VAL A 376 -7.45 -12.78 -4.98
C VAL A 376 -6.16 -12.34 -4.28
N GLY A 377 -6.08 -11.09 -3.84
CA GLY A 377 -4.90 -10.56 -3.14
C GLY A 377 -4.72 -11.09 -1.72
N THR A 378 -5.70 -11.81 -1.16
CA THR A 378 -5.58 -12.34 0.20
C THR A 378 -4.45 -13.36 0.31
N LYS A 379 -3.78 -13.35 1.46
CA LYS A 379 -2.68 -14.28 1.76
C LYS A 379 -3.13 -15.74 1.68
N LYS A 380 -4.39 -16.01 2.04
CA LYS A 380 -4.99 -17.34 1.91
C LYS A 380 -5.07 -17.79 0.44
N ILE A 381 -5.47 -16.94 -0.49
CA ILE A 381 -5.47 -17.31 -1.92
C ILE A 381 -4.05 -17.52 -2.45
N GLN A 382 -3.09 -16.67 -2.06
CA GLN A 382 -1.67 -16.90 -2.39
C GLN A 382 -1.20 -18.30 -1.93
N GLN A 383 -1.55 -18.70 -0.71
CA GLN A 383 -1.23 -20.02 -0.16
C GLN A 383 -1.94 -21.16 -0.90
N GLU A 384 -3.22 -21.00 -1.24
CA GLU A 384 -3.98 -22.00 -2.00
C GLU A 384 -3.43 -22.19 -3.42
N LEU A 385 -3.00 -21.11 -4.09
CA LEU A 385 -2.35 -21.18 -5.40
C LEU A 385 -1.01 -21.93 -5.37
N ALA A 386 -0.32 -21.96 -4.23
CA ALA A 386 0.93 -22.71 -4.07
C ALA A 386 0.73 -24.23 -3.94
N LYS A 387 -0.50 -24.71 -3.73
CA LYS A 387 -0.77 -26.15 -3.65
C LYS A 387 -0.52 -26.84 -5.00
N PRO A 388 -0.09 -28.12 -4.97
CA PRO A 388 0.09 -28.90 -6.20
C PRO A 388 -1.16 -28.89 -7.08
N ASN A 389 -0.97 -28.75 -8.39
CA ASN A 389 -2.01 -28.78 -9.43
C ASN A 389 -3.04 -27.62 -9.42
N VAL A 390 -2.94 -26.66 -8.49
CA VAL A 390 -3.91 -25.53 -8.45
C VAL A 390 -3.60 -24.50 -9.54
N LEU A 391 -2.33 -24.14 -9.77
CA LEU A 391 -1.96 -23.21 -10.84
C LEU A 391 -2.43 -23.68 -12.23
N GLU A 392 -2.38 -24.99 -12.52
CA GLU A 392 -2.83 -25.58 -13.79
C GLU A 392 -4.32 -25.37 -14.07
N ARG A 393 -5.13 -25.08 -13.05
CA ARG A 393 -6.55 -24.72 -13.26
C ARG A 393 -6.70 -23.37 -13.92
N PHE A 394 -5.73 -22.47 -13.72
CA PHE A 394 -5.81 -21.08 -14.14
C PHE A 394 -4.83 -20.76 -15.26
N LEU A 395 -3.67 -21.39 -15.31
CA LEU A 395 -2.68 -21.18 -16.37
C LEU A 395 -2.49 -22.46 -17.18
N GLU A 396 -2.46 -22.30 -18.50
CA GLU A 396 -2.24 -23.40 -19.44
C GLU A 396 -0.77 -23.53 -19.87
N ASN A 397 -0.08 -22.39 -20.02
CA ASN A 397 1.30 -22.34 -20.45
C ASN A 397 2.23 -22.91 -19.35
N LYS A 398 2.86 -24.06 -19.65
CA LYS A 398 3.74 -24.77 -18.71
C LYS A 398 4.96 -23.95 -18.31
N ASP A 399 5.48 -23.11 -19.19
CA ASP A 399 6.62 -22.25 -18.89
C ASP A 399 6.22 -21.15 -17.91
N ASP A 400 5.03 -20.56 -18.09
CA ASP A 400 4.51 -19.53 -17.19
C ASP A 400 4.21 -20.12 -15.80
N ILE A 401 3.63 -21.31 -15.74
CA ILE A 401 3.43 -22.05 -14.48
C ILE A 401 4.78 -22.33 -13.80
N ALA A 402 5.79 -22.76 -14.54
CA ALA A 402 7.12 -23.03 -14.00
C ALA A 402 7.77 -21.75 -13.45
N LYS A 403 7.63 -20.61 -14.15
CA LYS A 403 8.12 -19.30 -13.67
C LYS A 403 7.42 -18.86 -12.38
N VAL A 404 6.10 -18.96 -12.31
CA VAL A 404 5.32 -18.62 -11.11
C VAL A 404 5.74 -19.52 -9.94
N ARG A 405 5.81 -20.84 -10.14
CA ARG A 405 6.27 -21.77 -9.10
C ARG A 405 7.67 -21.46 -8.60
N LYS A 406 8.59 -21.11 -9.50
CA LYS A 406 9.98 -20.79 -9.14
C LYS A 406 10.09 -19.62 -8.17
N CYS A 407 9.11 -18.71 -8.15
CA CYS A 407 9.10 -17.59 -7.22
C CYS A 407 8.25 -17.83 -5.97
N PHE A 408 7.56 -18.97 -5.82
CA PHE A 408 6.86 -19.26 -4.57
C PHE A 408 7.85 -19.71 -3.49
N ALA A 409 7.83 -19.02 -2.35
CA ALA A 409 8.39 -19.55 -1.12
C ALA A 409 7.52 -20.69 -0.58
N GLY A 410 7.98 -21.38 0.47
CA GLY A 410 7.13 -22.30 1.21
C GLY A 410 5.88 -21.59 1.77
N LEU A 411 4.69 -22.12 1.44
CA LEU A 411 3.40 -21.55 1.81
C LEU A 411 2.47 -22.68 2.28
N TRP A 412 2.05 -22.61 3.54
CA TRP A 412 1.30 -23.68 4.19
C TRP A 412 0.03 -23.17 4.87
N SER A 413 -1.01 -23.99 4.79
CA SER A 413 -2.20 -23.85 5.62
C SER A 413 -1.88 -24.36 7.02
N LEU A 414 -2.41 -23.71 8.07
CA LEU A 414 -2.25 -24.20 9.45
C LEU A 414 -3.06 -25.47 9.77
N GLU A 415 -3.77 -25.99 8.77
CA GLU A 415 -4.42 -27.30 8.83
C GLU A 415 -3.43 -28.45 8.61
N ASP A 416 -2.24 -28.15 8.09
CA ASP A 416 -1.14 -29.10 8.01
C ASP A 416 -0.40 -29.15 9.35
N SER A 417 -0.72 -30.18 10.14
CA SER A 417 -0.16 -30.36 11.48
C SER A 417 1.37 -30.53 11.47
N ALA A 418 1.95 -31.03 10.38
CA ALA A 418 3.40 -31.14 10.26
C ALA A 418 4.07 -29.76 10.19
N SER A 419 3.52 -28.87 9.36
CA SER A 419 4.00 -27.49 9.21
C SER A 419 3.82 -26.68 10.51
N VAL A 420 2.72 -26.90 11.24
CA VAL A 420 2.50 -26.28 12.56
C VAL A 420 3.55 -26.76 13.57
N GLY A 421 3.80 -28.07 13.63
CA GLY A 421 4.83 -28.63 14.53
C GLY A 421 6.21 -28.05 14.24
N ASP A 422 6.60 -27.95 12.98
CA ASP A 422 7.89 -27.39 12.58
C ASP A 422 8.02 -25.90 12.94
N ALA A 423 6.97 -25.12 12.71
CA ALA A 423 6.94 -23.70 13.10
C ALA A 423 6.97 -23.49 14.62
N MET A 424 6.40 -24.41 15.40
CA MET A 424 6.50 -24.37 16.85
C MET A 424 7.90 -24.75 17.32
N GLU A 425 8.60 -25.68 16.65
CA GLU A 425 9.96 -26.07 17.02
C GLU A 425 10.98 -24.98 16.65
N ARG A 426 10.89 -24.46 15.41
CA ARG A 426 11.86 -23.56 14.77
C ARG A 426 11.21 -22.28 14.21
N PRO A 427 10.58 -21.45 15.07
CA PRO A 427 9.76 -20.31 14.64
C PRO A 427 10.52 -19.24 13.86
N GLU A 428 11.85 -19.16 14.03
CA GLU A 428 12.71 -18.17 13.36
C GLU A 428 12.72 -18.30 11.83
N TYR A 429 12.40 -19.48 11.28
CA TYR A 429 12.33 -19.76 9.83
C TYR A 429 10.96 -19.50 9.21
N PHE A 430 10.00 -19.03 10.00
CA PHE A 430 8.63 -18.82 9.52
C PHE A 430 8.14 -17.40 9.76
N VAL A 431 7.10 -17.05 9.01
CA VAL A 431 6.28 -15.86 9.20
C VAL A 431 4.83 -16.30 9.23
N LEU A 432 4.12 -15.92 10.28
CA LEU A 432 2.69 -16.18 10.41
C LEU A 432 1.92 -14.93 9.98
N LYS A 433 1.08 -15.04 8.95
CA LYS A 433 0.42 -13.90 8.30
C LYS A 433 -1.10 -13.98 8.44
N PRO A 434 -1.77 -12.96 9.03
CA PRO A 434 -3.24 -12.86 8.98
C PRO A 434 -3.72 -12.35 7.62
N GLN A 435 -5.04 -12.39 7.39
CA GLN A 435 -5.67 -11.83 6.18
C GLN A 435 -5.79 -10.29 6.26
N ARG A 436 -4.66 -9.59 6.27
CA ARG A 436 -4.60 -8.12 6.32
C ARG A 436 -3.63 -7.59 5.27
N GLU A 437 -3.88 -6.36 4.83
CA GLU A 437 -3.01 -5.59 3.93
C GLU A 437 -2.46 -4.35 4.64
N GLY A 438 -1.40 -3.74 4.10
CA GLY A 438 -0.88 -2.45 4.57
C GLY A 438 0.26 -2.51 5.61
N GLY A 439 0.78 -3.71 5.92
CA GLY A 439 1.92 -3.91 6.83
C GLY A 439 1.56 -3.82 8.32
N GLY A 440 2.45 -4.31 9.19
CA GLY A 440 2.30 -4.24 10.65
C GLY A 440 1.49 -5.37 11.30
N ASN A 441 1.11 -6.40 10.53
CA ASN A 441 0.19 -7.45 10.99
C ASN A 441 0.86 -8.83 11.14
N ASN A 442 2.09 -8.99 10.68
CA ASN A 442 2.74 -10.30 10.64
C ASN A 442 3.33 -10.66 12.01
N ILE A 443 3.40 -11.95 12.30
CA ILE A 443 3.93 -12.49 13.55
C ILE A 443 5.21 -13.28 13.25
N TYR A 444 6.25 -13.10 14.07
CA TYR A 444 7.61 -13.61 13.83
C TYR A 444 8.21 -14.19 15.10
N GLY A 445 9.15 -15.13 14.97
CA GLY A 445 9.94 -15.64 16.10
C GLY A 445 9.06 -16.23 17.20
N ASP A 446 9.44 -16.03 18.47
CA ASP A 446 8.77 -16.67 19.60
C ASP A 446 7.25 -16.36 19.68
N ASP A 447 6.81 -15.19 19.18
CA ASP A 447 5.39 -14.84 19.09
C ASP A 447 4.59 -15.82 18.22
N ILE A 448 5.23 -16.47 17.22
CA ILE A 448 4.61 -17.55 16.43
C ILE A 448 4.33 -18.74 17.35
N ARG A 449 5.31 -19.16 18.15
CA ARG A 449 5.17 -20.29 19.08
C ARG A 449 4.06 -20.03 20.09
N GLU A 450 4.03 -18.83 20.67
CA GLU A 450 2.98 -18.42 21.61
C GLU A 450 1.60 -18.41 20.95
N THR A 451 1.49 -17.83 19.75
CA THR A 451 0.23 -17.74 19.00
C THR A 451 -0.29 -19.12 18.61
N LEU A 452 0.56 -19.97 18.04
CA LEU A 452 0.18 -21.33 17.64
C LEU A 452 -0.18 -22.21 18.85
N THR A 453 0.55 -22.08 19.97
CA THR A 453 0.21 -22.79 21.22
C THR A 453 -1.17 -22.38 21.71
N ARG A 454 -1.44 -21.06 21.78
CA ARG A 454 -2.73 -20.52 22.22
C ARG A 454 -3.87 -21.01 21.33
N LEU A 455 -3.73 -20.89 20.00
CA LEU A 455 -4.76 -21.32 19.04
C LEU A 455 -5.00 -22.84 19.09
N THR A 456 -3.97 -23.64 19.34
CA THR A 456 -4.10 -25.09 19.48
C THR A 456 -4.86 -25.47 20.75
N ILE A 457 -4.63 -24.76 21.86
CA ILE A 457 -5.34 -24.97 23.14
C ILE A 457 -6.80 -24.51 23.05
N GLU A 458 -7.05 -23.34 22.46
CA GLU A 458 -8.41 -22.80 22.28
C GLU A 458 -9.26 -23.68 21.36
N GLY A 459 -8.62 -24.37 20.40
CA GLY A 459 -9.30 -25.22 19.42
C GLY A 459 -10.14 -24.42 18.42
N GLY A 460 -10.98 -25.13 17.66
CA GLY A 460 -11.86 -24.51 16.66
C GLY A 460 -11.14 -24.05 15.39
N GLU A 461 -11.70 -23.04 14.73
CA GLU A 461 -11.23 -22.60 13.40
C GLU A 461 -10.26 -21.40 13.45
N GLY A 462 -9.80 -20.98 14.63
CA GLY A 462 -8.95 -19.80 14.80
C GLY A 462 -7.66 -19.81 13.98
N LEU A 463 -7.13 -21.01 13.68
CA LEU A 463 -5.98 -21.21 12.79
C LEU A 463 -6.27 -20.77 11.35
N SER A 464 -7.52 -20.81 10.88
CA SER A 464 -7.89 -20.44 9.50
C SER A 464 -7.83 -18.94 9.20
N ALA A 465 -7.61 -18.10 10.23
CA ALA A 465 -7.34 -16.68 10.06
C ALA A 465 -5.92 -16.40 9.50
N TYR A 466 -5.02 -17.40 9.58
CA TYR A 466 -3.61 -17.23 9.27
C TYR A 466 -3.12 -18.21 8.20
N ILE A 467 -2.03 -17.84 7.55
CA ILE A 467 -1.17 -18.75 6.79
C ILE A 467 0.23 -18.78 7.40
N LEU A 468 0.94 -19.87 7.16
CA LEU A 468 2.36 -19.97 7.48
C LEU A 468 3.17 -19.80 6.19
N MET A 469 4.21 -18.98 6.25
CA MET A 469 5.10 -18.75 5.12
C MET A 469 6.56 -18.94 5.54
N GLN A 470 7.38 -19.48 4.65
CA GLN A 470 8.83 -19.52 4.79
C GLN A 470 9.36 -18.09 4.95
N ARG A 471 10.15 -17.86 6.00
CA ARG A 471 10.90 -16.61 6.15
C ARG A 471 12.04 -16.57 5.12
N ILE A 472 12.11 -15.48 4.38
CA ILE A 472 13.18 -15.23 3.42
C ILE A 472 14.26 -14.41 4.12
N PHE A 473 15.53 -14.76 3.87
CA PHE A 473 16.68 -14.09 4.48
C PHE A 473 17.55 -13.42 3.41
N PRO A 474 17.28 -12.14 3.07
CA PRO A 474 18.09 -11.42 2.10
C PRO A 474 19.49 -11.12 2.61
N THR A 475 20.43 -10.90 1.69
CA THR A 475 21.76 -10.39 2.05
C THR A 475 21.63 -8.99 2.63
N SER A 476 22.10 -8.83 3.86
CA SER A 476 22.15 -7.52 4.50
C SER A 476 23.28 -6.67 3.95
N TYR A 477 23.06 -5.37 3.81
CA TYR A 477 24.05 -4.43 3.28
C TYR A 477 23.99 -3.10 4.04
N LEU A 478 25.12 -2.40 4.11
CA LEU A 478 25.14 -1.05 4.68
C LEU A 478 24.33 -0.10 3.80
N SER A 479 23.33 0.56 4.38
CA SER A 479 22.48 1.56 3.71
C SER A 479 22.45 2.86 4.52
N TYR A 480 22.22 3.97 3.82
CA TYR A 480 22.09 5.31 4.40
C TYR A 480 20.62 5.72 4.26
N LEU A 481 19.90 5.77 5.38
CA LEU A 481 18.46 5.97 5.45
C LEU A 481 18.19 7.41 5.92
N VAL A 482 17.48 8.19 5.09
CA VAL A 482 17.14 9.59 5.38
C VAL A 482 15.69 9.69 5.82
N ARG A 483 15.46 10.23 7.02
CA ARG A 483 14.13 10.47 7.60
C ARG A 483 14.15 11.77 8.39
N GLU A 484 13.16 12.64 8.15
CA GLU A 484 13.00 13.91 8.87
C GLU A 484 14.28 14.78 8.86
N GLY A 485 14.99 14.78 7.72
CA GLY A 485 16.25 15.52 7.54
C GLY A 485 17.48 14.86 8.17
N ILE A 486 17.32 13.72 8.85
CA ILE A 486 18.39 13.02 9.54
C ILE A 486 18.80 11.79 8.72
N CYS A 487 20.10 11.66 8.45
CA CYS A 487 20.68 10.49 7.81
C CYS A 487 21.20 9.52 8.88
N HIS A 488 20.61 8.33 8.93
CA HIS A 488 21.12 7.19 9.70
C HIS A 488 21.83 6.23 8.76
N HIS A 489 22.79 5.46 9.24
CA HIS A 489 23.35 4.34 8.49
C HIS A 489 23.26 3.07 9.33
N ASP A 490 22.80 2.00 8.71
CA ASP A 490 22.66 0.69 9.36
C ASP A 490 22.69 -0.40 8.29
N TYR A 491 22.82 -1.64 8.74
CA TYR A 491 22.59 -2.81 7.93
C TYR A 491 21.11 -2.93 7.60
N ALA A 492 20.82 -3.12 6.32
CA ALA A 492 19.48 -3.09 5.78
C ALA A 492 19.21 -4.25 4.83
N VAL A 493 17.94 -4.55 4.64
CA VAL A 493 17.43 -5.50 3.64
C VAL A 493 16.39 -4.81 2.77
N SER A 494 16.23 -5.30 1.55
CA SER A 494 15.39 -4.70 0.53
C SER A 494 14.33 -5.64 -0.02
N GLU A 495 13.18 -5.07 -0.36
CA GLU A 495 12.01 -5.74 -0.92
C GLU A 495 11.61 -5.05 -2.23
N LEU A 496 11.68 -5.81 -3.33
CA LEU A 496 11.38 -5.34 -4.68
C LEU A 496 9.90 -5.53 -5.00
N GLY A 497 9.18 -4.44 -5.26
CA GLY A 497 7.84 -4.46 -5.83
C GLY A 497 7.85 -4.21 -7.33
N ILE A 498 7.25 -5.08 -8.13
CA ILE A 498 7.03 -4.88 -9.56
C ILE A 498 5.57 -4.53 -9.80
N TYR A 499 5.34 -3.38 -10.41
CA TYR A 499 3.99 -2.97 -10.78
C TYR A 499 3.53 -3.65 -12.07
N GLY A 500 2.26 -4.06 -12.09
CA GLY A 500 1.58 -4.60 -13.26
C GLY A 500 0.30 -3.82 -13.53
N ALA A 501 -0.01 -3.60 -14.81
CA ALA A 501 -1.31 -3.04 -15.20
C ALA A 501 -1.99 -3.97 -16.21
N TYR A 502 -3.25 -4.27 -15.93
CA TYR A 502 -4.08 -5.17 -16.70
C TYR A 502 -5.39 -4.49 -17.08
N LEU A 503 -5.79 -4.58 -18.34
CA LEU A 503 -7.10 -4.15 -18.81
C LEU A 503 -7.61 -5.12 -19.85
N ARG A 504 -8.82 -5.61 -19.63
CA ARG A 504 -9.52 -6.49 -20.57
C ARG A 504 -10.94 -5.97 -20.76
N ASN A 505 -11.43 -6.08 -21.99
CA ASN A 505 -12.85 -5.93 -22.32
C ASN A 505 -13.33 -7.22 -23.00
N LYS A 506 -14.21 -7.96 -22.31
CA LYS A 506 -14.67 -9.30 -22.71
C LYS A 506 -13.46 -10.23 -22.91
N ASP A 507 -13.25 -10.72 -24.13
CA ASP A 507 -12.16 -11.63 -24.45
C ASP A 507 -10.88 -10.90 -24.90
N LYS A 508 -10.96 -9.59 -25.14
CA LYS A 508 -9.83 -8.79 -25.65
C LYS A 508 -9.01 -8.24 -24.49
N VAL A 509 -7.77 -8.72 -24.36
CA VAL A 509 -6.75 -8.08 -23.52
C VAL A 509 -6.28 -6.79 -24.22
N ILE A 510 -6.53 -5.65 -23.60
CA ILE A 510 -6.18 -4.31 -24.10
C ILE A 510 -4.84 -3.85 -23.54
N MET A 511 -4.50 -4.32 -22.34
CA MET A 511 -3.23 -4.05 -21.66
C MET A 511 -2.89 -5.22 -20.74
N ASN A 512 -1.65 -5.69 -20.80
CA ASN A 512 -1.10 -6.63 -19.83
C ASN A 512 0.41 -6.41 -19.73
N ASP A 513 0.79 -5.39 -18.96
CA ASP A 513 2.14 -4.85 -19.02
C ASP A 513 2.80 -4.80 -17.63
N GLN A 514 4.11 -5.03 -17.61
CA GLN A 514 4.98 -4.56 -16.53
C GLN A 514 5.06 -3.03 -16.58
N CYS A 515 4.92 -2.38 -15.44
CA CYS A 515 4.68 -0.94 -15.36
C CYS A 515 5.64 -0.21 -14.42
N GLY A 516 6.89 -0.64 -14.28
CA GLY A 516 7.86 -0.03 -13.37
C GLY A 516 7.97 -0.79 -12.05
N TYR A 517 8.54 -0.13 -11.03
CA TYR A 517 8.88 -0.78 -9.76
C TYR A 517 8.87 0.16 -8.56
N LEU A 518 8.89 -0.46 -7.39
CA LEU A 518 9.14 0.14 -6.10
C LEU A 518 10.25 -0.68 -5.44
N MET A 519 11.24 -0.03 -4.85
CA MET A 519 12.11 -0.70 -3.88
C MET A 519 11.81 -0.14 -2.50
N ARG A 520 11.69 -1.03 -1.51
CA ARG A 520 11.55 -0.66 -0.10
C ARG A 520 12.73 -1.22 0.67
N THR A 521 13.31 -0.39 1.52
CA THR A 521 14.47 -0.76 2.32
C THR A 521 14.17 -0.54 3.79
N LYS A 522 14.56 -1.49 4.63
CA LYS A 522 14.39 -1.44 6.08
C LYS A 522 15.66 -1.90 6.78
N VAL A 523 15.87 -1.45 8.01
CA VAL A 523 16.95 -1.99 8.85
C VAL A 523 16.78 -3.50 9.00
N SER A 524 17.87 -4.27 8.97
CA SER A 524 17.81 -5.73 8.93
C SER A 524 17.26 -6.36 10.20
N SER A 525 17.28 -5.62 11.31
CA SER A 525 16.66 -5.99 12.58
C SER A 525 15.14 -5.81 12.60
N SER A 526 14.56 -5.08 11.64
CA SER A 526 13.12 -4.82 11.58
C SER A 526 12.35 -5.97 10.92
N ASN A 527 11.40 -6.53 11.65
CA ASN A 527 10.47 -7.53 11.11
C ASN A 527 9.47 -6.90 10.13
N GLU A 528 9.04 -5.65 10.34
CA GLU A 528 8.05 -4.97 9.50
C GLU A 528 8.68 -4.10 8.41
N GLY A 529 7.95 -3.86 7.30
CA GLY A 529 8.48 -3.22 6.08
C GLY A 529 7.60 -2.15 5.43
N GLY A 530 6.53 -1.70 6.11
CA GLY A 530 5.66 -0.64 5.58
C GLY A 530 6.31 0.75 5.67
N VAL A 531 6.42 1.47 4.55
CA VAL A 531 6.89 2.88 4.54
C VAL A 531 5.87 3.79 5.23
N ALA A 532 4.59 3.65 4.88
CA ALA A 532 3.49 4.40 5.51
C ALA A 532 3.36 4.09 7.01
N ALA A 533 3.75 2.89 7.43
CA ALA A 533 3.77 2.47 8.83
C ALA A 533 5.06 2.87 9.58
N GLY A 534 6.03 3.51 8.90
CA GLY A 534 7.24 4.04 9.51
C GLY A 534 8.43 3.08 9.61
N PHE A 535 8.31 1.83 9.15
CA PHE A 535 9.34 0.79 9.29
C PHE A 535 10.38 0.78 8.17
N ALA A 536 10.00 1.26 6.98
CA ALA A 536 10.84 1.25 5.79
C ALA A 536 11.00 2.65 5.19
N VAL A 537 11.96 2.77 4.28
CA VAL A 537 12.17 3.91 3.40
C VAL A 537 11.99 3.50 1.95
N LEU A 538 11.70 4.46 1.07
CA LEU A 538 11.69 4.25 -0.37
C LEU A 538 13.12 4.15 -0.90
N ASP A 539 13.36 3.29 -1.88
CA ASP A 539 14.66 3.12 -2.52
C ASP A 539 14.47 2.93 -4.03
N SER A 540 15.57 2.84 -4.78
CA SER A 540 15.61 2.35 -6.16
C SER A 540 16.71 1.31 -6.32
N ILE A 541 16.82 0.69 -7.49
CA ILE A 541 17.81 -0.37 -7.73
C ILE A 541 19.01 0.11 -8.53
N TYR A 542 20.17 -0.47 -8.24
CA TYR A 542 21.39 -0.33 -9.01
C TYR A 542 21.73 -1.70 -9.63
N LEU A 543 21.53 -1.85 -10.94
CA LEU A 543 21.68 -3.13 -11.60
C LEU A 543 23.15 -3.57 -11.66
N THR A 544 23.43 -4.74 -11.06
CA THR A 544 24.76 -5.37 -11.05
C THR A 544 24.90 -6.49 -12.07
#